data_AF-A0A1V5Q074-F1
#
_entry.id   AF-A0A1V5Q074-F1
#
_cell.length_a   1.000
_cell.length_b   1.000
_cell.length_c   1.000
_cell.angle_alpha   90.00
_cell.angle_beta   90.00
_cell.angle_gamma   90.00
#
_symmetry.space_group_name_H-M   'P 1'
#
loop_
_entity.id
_entity.type
_entity.pdbx_description
1 polymer ?
#
loop_
_entity_poly.entity_id
_entity_poly.type
_entity_poly.pdbx_seq_one_letter_code
_entity_poly.pdbx_strand_id
1 'polypeptide(L)'
;MVVFEPVLLVAVLTGGANMPNRQVVELRNRIIGVVLRGARERARMSQEECAEVLGLTPEQLAAYEAGETPISLPEMELLGRFLAIPLHSLRSERVTVDESRAQLPRPEYFLPLRHRIVGIRLQQARMESGRSLEDLAALLELPVETLTSYEFGEVAMPLAELELAARALGVSLDAFGDRDSHVGRWHMLQADFERFSELPDAVREFVARPINLSYLELAMKLAQMPAGSLRQIAEALLEITF
;
A
#
# COMPACT_ATOMS: atom_id res chain seq x y z
N MET A 1 -11.21 -14.51 -22.20
CA MET A 1 -9.92 -14.99 -21.69
C MET A 1 -8.83 -14.33 -22.52
N VAL A 2 -8.50 -13.08 -22.21
CA VAL A 2 -7.36 -12.37 -22.79
C VAL A 2 -6.29 -12.45 -21.71
N VAL A 3 -5.34 -13.35 -21.90
CA VAL A 3 -4.18 -13.51 -21.03
C VAL A 3 -3.29 -12.31 -21.32
N PHE A 4 -3.36 -11.27 -20.50
CA PHE A 4 -2.34 -10.23 -20.48
C PHE A 4 -1.11 -10.86 -19.83
N GLU A 5 -0.07 -11.11 -20.63
CA GLU A 5 1.16 -11.72 -20.15
C GLU A 5 1.79 -10.88 -19.01
N PRO A 6 2.32 -11.54 -17.95
CA PRO A 6 3.03 -10.87 -16.86
C PRO A 6 4.33 -10.16 -17.29
N VAL A 7 4.74 -10.33 -18.55
CA VAL A 7 5.95 -9.71 -19.13
C VAL A 7 5.80 -8.19 -19.29
N LEU A 8 4.58 -7.68 -19.56
CA LEU A 8 4.37 -6.23 -19.69
C LEU A 8 4.49 -5.49 -18.36
N LEU A 9 4.12 -6.14 -17.24
CA LEU A 9 4.17 -5.52 -15.91
C LEU A 9 5.62 -5.38 -15.41
N VAL A 10 6.50 -6.32 -15.75
CA VAL A 10 7.92 -6.27 -15.38
C VAL A 10 8.70 -5.32 -16.31
N ALA A 11 8.42 -5.31 -17.62
CA ALA A 11 9.13 -4.47 -18.58
C ALA A 11 8.87 -2.95 -18.39
N VAL A 12 7.70 -2.56 -17.86
CA VAL A 12 7.39 -1.14 -17.54
C VAL A 12 8.03 -0.69 -16.22
N LEU A 13 8.38 -1.63 -15.33
CA LEU A 13 8.88 -1.35 -13.97
C LEU A 13 10.40 -1.52 -13.83
N THR A 14 11.08 -2.19 -14.77
CA THR A 14 12.56 -2.24 -14.84
C THR A 14 13.07 -1.53 -16.08
N GLY A 15 12.92 -0.21 -16.14
CA GLY A 15 13.74 0.66 -16.98
C GLY A 15 13.83 0.29 -18.47
N GLY A 16 12.72 0.43 -19.20
CA GLY A 16 12.83 0.84 -20.60
C GLY A 16 13.40 2.25 -20.64
N ALA A 17 14.67 2.40 -21.01
CA ALA A 17 15.35 3.68 -21.05
C ALA A 17 14.54 4.72 -21.85
N ASN A 18 14.24 5.85 -21.21
CA ASN A 18 13.78 7.12 -21.79
C ASN A 18 12.26 7.37 -21.96
N MET A 19 11.40 6.94 -21.02
CA MET A 19 10.03 7.47 -20.90
C MET A 19 9.99 8.61 -19.86
N PRO A 20 9.49 9.83 -20.20
CA PRO A 20 9.30 10.93 -19.23
C PRO A 20 8.40 10.52 -18.06
N ASN A 21 8.68 11.03 -16.86
CA ASN A 21 7.91 10.64 -15.66
C ASN A 21 6.42 10.96 -15.81
N ARG A 22 6.08 12.05 -16.50
CA ARG A 22 4.70 12.36 -16.86
C ARG A 22 3.98 11.21 -17.61
N GLN A 23 4.63 10.59 -18.59
CA GLN A 23 4.02 9.49 -19.35
C GLN A 23 3.86 8.23 -18.49
N VAL A 24 4.83 7.98 -17.59
CA VAL A 24 4.74 6.90 -16.61
C VAL A 24 3.55 7.10 -15.67
N VAL A 25 3.34 8.33 -15.18
CA VAL A 25 2.20 8.70 -14.32
C VAL A 25 0.88 8.55 -15.06
N GLU A 26 0.76 9.06 -16.30
CA GLU A 26 -0.45 8.95 -17.11
C GLU A 26 -0.83 7.49 -17.39
N LEU A 27 0.14 6.65 -17.76
CA LEU A 27 -0.09 5.21 -17.95
C LEU A 27 -0.50 4.55 -16.64
N ARG A 28 0.16 4.89 -15.54
CA ARG A 28 -0.11 4.31 -14.23
C ARG A 28 -1.51 4.68 -13.72
N ASN A 29 -1.97 5.91 -13.95
CA ASN A 29 -3.34 6.34 -13.62
C ASN A 29 -4.39 5.52 -14.38
N ARG A 30 -4.18 5.20 -15.67
CA ARG A 30 -5.07 4.31 -16.44
C ARG A 30 -5.11 2.90 -15.88
N ILE A 31 -3.97 2.35 -15.49
CA ILE A 31 -3.90 1.02 -14.86
C ILE A 31 -4.67 1.03 -13.54
N ILE A 32 -4.47 2.05 -12.71
CA ILE A 32 -5.19 2.21 -11.45
C ILE A 32 -6.71 2.31 -11.70
N GLY A 33 -7.15 3.07 -12.71
CA GLY A 33 -8.56 3.18 -13.08
C GLY A 33 -9.19 1.85 -13.50
N VAL A 34 -8.48 1.04 -14.30
CA VAL A 34 -8.93 -0.31 -14.68
C VAL A 34 -9.03 -1.23 -13.47
N VAL A 35 -8.04 -1.19 -12.57
CA VAL A 35 -8.05 -1.97 -11.33
C VAL A 35 -9.22 -1.54 -10.44
N LEU A 36 -9.48 -0.24 -10.32
CA LEU A 36 -10.59 0.33 -9.56
C LEU A 36 -11.95 -0.15 -10.09
N ARG A 37 -12.16 -0.05 -11.40
CA ARG A 37 -13.38 -0.54 -12.06
C ARG A 37 -13.58 -2.03 -11.82
N GLY A 38 -12.55 -2.83 -12.05
CA GLY A 38 -12.60 -4.28 -11.84
C GLY A 38 -12.84 -4.66 -10.38
N ALA A 39 -12.29 -3.90 -9.43
CA ALA A 39 -12.54 -4.03 -8.01
C ALA A 39 -14.02 -3.77 -7.66
N ARG A 40 -14.57 -2.64 -8.14
CA ARG A 40 -15.98 -2.29 -7.95
C ARG A 40 -16.92 -3.35 -8.53
N GLU A 41 -16.67 -3.79 -9.77
CA GLU A 41 -17.51 -4.78 -10.46
C GLU A 41 -17.50 -6.14 -9.75
N ARG A 42 -16.33 -6.59 -9.26
CA ARG A 42 -16.22 -7.83 -8.47
C ARG A 42 -16.96 -7.74 -7.14
N ALA A 43 -16.92 -6.57 -6.50
CA ALA A 43 -17.70 -6.29 -5.30
C ALA A 43 -19.20 -6.07 -5.59
N ARG A 44 -19.61 -6.04 -6.88
CA ARG A 44 -20.98 -5.80 -7.35
C ARG A 44 -21.57 -4.47 -6.87
N MET A 45 -20.72 -3.46 -6.69
CA MET A 45 -21.13 -2.12 -6.26
C MET A 45 -21.37 -1.20 -7.46
N SER A 46 -22.30 -0.25 -7.32
CA SER A 46 -22.57 0.78 -8.33
C SER A 46 -21.55 1.92 -8.28
N GLN A 47 -21.50 2.74 -9.34
CA GLN A 47 -20.66 3.94 -9.34
C GLN A 47 -21.18 4.97 -8.33
N GLU A 48 -22.50 5.08 -8.17
CA GLU A 48 -23.16 5.95 -7.19
C GLU A 48 -22.76 5.58 -5.75
N GLU A 49 -22.81 4.29 -5.40
CA GLU A 49 -22.44 3.83 -4.06
C GLU A 49 -20.96 4.13 -3.74
N CYS A 50 -20.07 3.92 -4.72
CA CYS A 50 -18.64 4.18 -4.54
C CYS A 50 -18.32 5.69 -4.51
N ALA A 51 -19.06 6.50 -5.27
CA ALA A 51 -18.93 7.94 -5.26
C ALA A 51 -19.38 8.53 -3.91
N GLU A 52 -20.49 8.04 -3.35
CA GLU A 52 -20.98 8.46 -2.03
C GLU A 52 -19.95 8.20 -0.93
N VAL A 53 -19.28 7.04 -0.95
CA VAL A 53 -18.21 6.68 -0.01
C VAL A 53 -17.06 7.69 0.00
N LEU A 54 -16.75 8.28 -1.14
CA LEU A 54 -15.68 9.26 -1.30
C LEU A 54 -16.16 10.72 -1.18
N GLY A 55 -17.47 10.95 -1.10
CA GLY A 55 -18.04 12.29 -1.17
C GLY A 55 -17.93 12.94 -2.55
N LEU A 56 -17.99 12.13 -3.61
CA LEU A 56 -17.86 12.53 -5.02
C LEU A 56 -19.17 12.33 -5.79
N THR A 57 -19.23 12.82 -7.03
CA THR A 57 -20.29 12.46 -7.98
C THR A 57 -19.94 11.19 -8.76
N PRO A 58 -20.95 10.47 -9.32
CA PRO A 58 -20.69 9.30 -10.17
C PRO A 58 -19.79 9.61 -11.37
N GLU A 59 -19.88 10.81 -11.95
CA GLU A 59 -19.04 11.25 -13.06
C GLU A 59 -17.57 11.39 -12.65
N GLN A 60 -17.30 11.91 -11.45
CA GLN A 60 -15.95 12.00 -10.91
C GLN A 60 -15.35 10.61 -10.68
N LEU A 61 -16.15 9.67 -10.17
CA LEU A 61 -15.71 8.28 -10.03
C LEU A 61 -15.48 7.62 -11.40
N ALA A 62 -16.35 7.87 -12.38
CA ALA A 62 -16.17 7.36 -13.74
C ALA A 62 -14.86 7.87 -14.36
N ALA A 63 -14.49 9.13 -14.10
CA ALA A 63 -13.22 9.71 -14.53
C ALA A 63 -12.01 9.04 -13.83
N TYR A 64 -12.13 8.67 -12.55
CA TYR A 64 -11.12 7.83 -11.88
C TYR A 64 -10.98 6.46 -12.55
N GLU A 65 -12.09 5.79 -12.85
CA GLU A 65 -12.08 4.48 -13.51
C GLU A 65 -11.56 4.53 -14.95
N ALA A 66 -11.71 5.66 -15.64
CA ALA A 66 -11.13 5.89 -16.96
C ALA A 66 -9.64 6.28 -16.89
N GLY A 67 -9.13 6.64 -15.70
CA GLY A 67 -7.78 7.18 -15.50
C GLY A 67 -7.62 8.59 -16.07
N GLU A 68 -8.72 9.31 -16.27
CA GLU A 68 -8.74 10.71 -16.73
C GLU A 68 -8.40 11.67 -15.60
N THR A 69 -8.91 11.37 -14.40
CA THR A 69 -8.54 12.03 -13.16
C THR A 69 -7.82 11.03 -12.25
N PRO A 70 -6.77 11.45 -11.54
CA PRO A 70 -6.08 10.57 -10.62
C PRO A 70 -6.84 10.42 -9.31
N ILE A 71 -6.84 9.21 -8.76
CA ILE A 71 -7.20 8.92 -7.38
C ILE A 71 -5.96 9.02 -6.49
N SER A 72 -6.14 9.48 -5.25
CA SER A 72 -5.10 9.53 -4.22
C SER A 72 -4.99 8.25 -3.39
N LEU A 73 -3.93 8.12 -2.59
CA LEU A 73 -3.80 7.01 -1.63
C LEU A 73 -4.93 7.00 -0.57
N PRO A 74 -5.28 8.12 0.10
CA PRO A 74 -6.38 8.13 1.07
C PRO A 74 -7.76 7.75 0.52
N GLU A 75 -8.09 8.17 -0.70
CA GLU A 75 -9.33 7.78 -1.37
C GLU A 75 -9.33 6.29 -1.70
N MET A 76 -8.20 5.77 -2.20
CA MET A 76 -8.04 4.35 -2.47
C MET A 76 -8.15 3.50 -1.20
N GLU A 77 -7.58 3.97 -0.07
CA GLU A 77 -7.71 3.32 1.25
C GLU A 77 -9.18 3.20 1.66
N LEU A 78 -9.92 4.30 1.59
CA LEU A 78 -11.32 4.35 2.01
C LEU A 78 -12.20 3.48 1.11
N LEU A 79 -12.02 3.59 -0.22
CA LEU A 79 -12.80 2.82 -1.19
C LEU A 79 -12.43 1.33 -1.15
N GLY A 80 -11.17 0.97 -0.99
CA GLY A 80 -10.74 -0.42 -0.80
C GLY A 80 -11.39 -1.04 0.43
N ARG A 81 -11.50 -0.28 1.54
CA ARG A 81 -12.21 -0.74 2.74
C ARG A 81 -13.71 -0.95 2.48
N PHE A 82 -14.36 -0.08 1.71
CA PHE A 82 -15.76 -0.23 1.33
C PHE A 82 -16.00 -1.47 0.47
N LEU A 83 -15.15 -1.66 -0.55
CA LEU A 83 -15.25 -2.77 -1.49
C LEU A 83 -14.79 -4.11 -0.90
N ALA A 84 -14.26 -4.10 0.33
CA ALA A 84 -13.59 -5.24 0.97
C ALA A 84 -12.45 -5.80 0.08
N ILE A 85 -11.67 -4.89 -0.51
CA ILE A 85 -10.50 -5.20 -1.32
C ILE A 85 -9.27 -4.54 -0.69
N PRO A 86 -8.32 -5.32 -0.16
CA PRO A 86 -7.19 -4.74 0.52
C PRO A 86 -6.21 -4.10 -0.46
N LEU A 87 -5.54 -3.03 -0.02
CA LEU A 87 -4.67 -2.21 -0.89
C LEU A 87 -3.57 -3.02 -1.58
N HIS A 88 -3.00 -4.01 -0.90
CA HIS A 88 -1.95 -4.85 -1.47
C HIS A 88 -2.45 -5.69 -2.65
N SER A 89 -3.72 -6.13 -2.63
CA SER A 89 -4.37 -6.86 -3.73
C SER A 89 -4.68 -5.99 -4.95
N LEU A 90 -4.50 -4.67 -4.88
CA LEU A 90 -4.56 -3.83 -6.08
C LEU A 90 -3.29 -3.96 -6.93
N ARG A 91 -2.24 -4.61 -6.37
CA ARG A 91 -0.98 -4.93 -7.06
C ARG A 91 -0.90 -6.39 -7.54
N SER A 92 -1.77 -7.27 -7.06
CA SER A 92 -1.77 -8.72 -7.35
C SER A 92 -3.16 -9.19 -7.79
N GLU A 93 -3.24 -10.18 -8.68
CA GLU A 93 -4.53 -10.65 -9.26
C GLU A 93 -5.42 -11.46 -8.29
N ARG A 94 -5.13 -11.46 -6.97
CA ARG A 94 -5.86 -12.26 -5.99
C ARG A 94 -6.60 -11.36 -5.02
N VAL A 95 -7.91 -11.56 -4.92
CA VAL A 95 -8.78 -10.84 -3.99
C VAL A 95 -9.57 -11.83 -3.17
N THR A 96 -9.46 -11.71 -1.87
CA THR A 96 -10.36 -12.32 -0.88
C THR A 96 -11.31 -11.23 -0.37
N VAL A 97 -12.61 -11.46 -0.51
CA VAL A 97 -13.65 -10.56 0.00
C VAL A 97 -14.03 -11.02 1.41
N ASP A 98 -13.94 -10.14 2.39
CA ASP A 98 -14.49 -10.34 3.74
C ASP A 98 -15.79 -9.53 3.89
N GLU A 99 -16.83 -10.13 4.48
CA GLU A 99 -18.21 -9.62 4.49
C GLU A 99 -18.51 -8.60 5.61
N SER A 100 -17.52 -8.21 6.43
CA SER A 100 -17.74 -7.26 7.52
C SER A 100 -17.79 -5.80 7.02
N ARG A 101 -18.99 -5.28 6.77
CA ARG A 101 -19.24 -3.84 6.56
C ARG A 101 -19.08 -3.09 7.90
N ALA A 102 -17.85 -2.74 8.29
CA ALA A 102 -17.64 -1.79 9.39
C ALA A 102 -18.17 -0.43 8.98
N GLN A 103 -18.62 0.35 9.97
CA GLN A 103 -19.03 1.73 9.76
C GLN A 103 -17.82 2.53 9.25
N LEU A 104 -17.89 2.96 7.99
CA LEU A 104 -16.87 3.79 7.38
C LEU A 104 -16.82 5.16 8.05
N PRO A 105 -15.64 5.79 8.13
CA PRO A 105 -15.55 7.16 8.58
C PRO A 105 -16.17 8.07 7.52
N ARG A 106 -16.69 9.21 7.96
CA ARG A 106 -17.23 10.24 7.07
C ARG A 106 -16.09 10.83 6.20
N PRO A 107 -16.19 10.78 4.85
CA PRO A 107 -15.10 11.17 3.95
C PRO A 107 -14.66 12.62 4.14
N GLU A 108 -15.60 13.52 4.44
CA GLU A 108 -15.34 14.96 4.61
C GLU A 108 -14.42 15.30 5.79
N TYR A 109 -14.26 14.38 6.75
CA TYR A 109 -13.31 14.53 7.87
C TYR A 109 -12.10 13.62 7.70
N PHE A 110 -12.32 12.41 7.19
CA PHE A 110 -11.28 11.39 7.06
C PHE A 110 -10.24 11.76 5.99
N LEU A 111 -10.70 12.11 4.79
CA LEU A 111 -9.81 12.33 3.65
C LEU A 111 -8.88 13.54 3.89
N PRO A 112 -9.35 14.72 4.33
CA PRO A 112 -8.46 15.86 4.58
C PRO A 112 -7.38 15.56 5.63
N LEU A 113 -7.75 14.87 6.73
CA LEU A 113 -6.79 14.46 7.74
C LEU A 113 -5.75 13.50 7.17
N ARG A 114 -6.19 12.51 6.38
CA ARG A 114 -5.28 11.54 5.76
C ARG A 114 -4.35 12.18 4.74
N HIS A 115 -4.83 13.11 3.91
CA HIS A 115 -3.99 13.88 3.00
C HIS A 115 -2.90 14.65 3.75
N ARG A 116 -3.25 15.32 4.86
CA ARG A 116 -2.26 16.02 5.70
C ARG A 116 -1.22 15.07 6.28
N ILE A 117 -1.63 13.89 6.74
CA ILE A 117 -0.69 12.86 7.24
C ILE A 117 0.23 12.36 6.12
N VAL A 118 -0.30 12.09 4.93
CA VAL A 118 0.53 11.68 3.76
C VAL A 118 1.54 12.77 3.43
N GLY A 119 1.13 14.05 3.39
CA GLY A 119 2.01 15.19 3.14
C GLY A 119 3.14 15.30 4.17
N ILE A 120 2.83 15.18 5.46
CA ILE A 120 3.82 15.20 6.54
C ILE A 120 4.81 14.04 6.38
N ARG A 121 4.33 12.84 6.04
CA ARG A 121 5.20 11.67 5.83
C ARG A 121 6.07 11.82 4.59
N LEU A 122 5.57 12.46 3.53
CA LEU A 122 6.35 12.80 2.34
C LEU A 122 7.48 13.76 2.68
N GLN A 123 7.18 14.82 3.44
CA GLN A 123 8.17 15.77 3.94
C GLN A 123 9.23 15.07 4.80
N GLN A 124 8.82 14.21 5.74
CA GLN A 124 9.73 13.45 6.58
C GLN A 124 10.65 12.56 5.76
N ALA A 125 10.09 11.74 4.85
CA ALA A 125 10.88 10.86 4.00
C ALA A 125 11.86 11.64 3.10
N ARG A 126 11.44 12.81 2.59
CA ARG A 126 12.34 13.70 1.83
C ARG A 126 13.50 14.19 2.68
N MET A 127 13.22 14.71 3.89
CA MET A 127 14.24 15.21 4.80
C MET A 127 15.21 14.11 5.25
N GLU A 128 14.70 12.91 5.57
CA GLU A 128 15.50 11.74 5.94
C GLU A 128 16.41 11.26 4.80
N SER A 129 15.96 11.41 3.55
CA SER A 129 16.77 11.14 2.35
C SER A 129 17.79 12.25 2.02
N GLY A 130 17.79 13.36 2.78
CA GLY A 130 18.71 14.49 2.57
C GLY A 130 18.43 15.33 1.32
N ARG A 131 17.21 15.28 0.76
CA ARG A 131 16.84 15.99 -0.48
C ARG A 131 16.19 17.34 -0.21
N SER A 132 16.52 18.34 -1.02
CA SER A 132 15.79 19.63 -1.04
C SER A 132 14.42 19.49 -1.71
N LEU A 133 13.55 20.50 -1.55
CA LEU A 133 12.27 20.57 -2.25
C LEU A 133 12.48 20.65 -3.76
N GLU A 134 13.45 21.46 -4.18
CA GLU A 134 13.82 21.66 -5.58
C GLU A 134 14.31 20.36 -6.23
N ASP A 135 15.14 19.58 -5.53
CA ASP A 135 15.65 18.31 -6.03
C ASP A 135 14.53 17.29 -6.24
N LEU A 136 13.61 17.16 -5.26
CA LEU A 136 12.51 16.20 -5.38
C LEU A 136 11.50 16.68 -6.44
N ALA A 137 11.18 17.96 -6.50
CA ALA A 137 10.28 18.52 -7.51
C ALA A 137 10.83 18.29 -8.92
N ALA A 138 12.14 18.52 -9.14
CA ALA A 138 12.80 18.24 -10.40
C ALA A 138 12.75 16.75 -10.77
N LEU A 139 13.00 15.85 -9.81
CA LEU A 139 12.89 14.40 -10.03
C LEU A 139 11.47 13.96 -10.38
N LEU A 140 10.45 14.61 -9.83
CA LEU A 140 9.05 14.30 -10.11
C LEU A 140 8.51 15.02 -11.36
N GLU A 141 9.30 15.88 -12.00
CA GLU A 141 8.87 16.77 -13.09
C GLU A 141 7.68 17.67 -12.68
N LEU A 142 7.68 18.14 -11.43
CA LEU A 142 6.63 18.98 -10.84
C LEU A 142 7.14 20.41 -10.53
N PRO A 143 6.25 21.41 -10.53
CA PRO A 143 6.54 22.70 -9.90
C PRO A 143 6.81 22.54 -8.40
N VAL A 144 7.73 23.34 -7.86
CA VAL A 144 8.09 23.31 -6.44
C VAL A 144 6.88 23.66 -5.57
N GLU A 145 6.03 24.58 -6.05
CA GLU A 145 4.80 25.00 -5.39
C GLU A 145 3.82 23.83 -5.26
N THR A 146 3.71 22.99 -6.30
CA THR A 146 2.85 21.80 -6.28
C THR A 146 3.34 20.79 -5.24
N LEU A 147 4.64 20.49 -5.22
CA LEU A 147 5.22 19.61 -4.20
C LEU A 147 5.04 20.18 -2.79
N THR A 148 5.18 21.50 -2.64
CA THR A 148 4.97 22.20 -1.36
C THR A 148 3.53 22.03 -0.86
N SER A 149 2.53 22.23 -1.73
CA SER A 149 1.13 21.99 -1.39
C SER A 149 0.83 20.51 -1.07
N TYR A 150 1.54 19.55 -1.69
CA TYR A 150 1.46 18.14 -1.32
C TYR A 150 2.03 17.86 0.08
N GLU A 151 3.20 18.41 0.42
CA GLU A 151 3.79 18.24 1.76
C GLU A 151 2.93 18.89 2.86
N PHE A 152 2.26 20.00 2.54
CA PHE A 152 1.25 20.58 3.42
C PHE A 152 -0.11 19.87 3.33
N GLY A 153 -0.32 18.90 2.45
CA GLY A 153 -1.61 18.23 2.29
C GLY A 153 -2.76 19.19 1.99
N GLU A 154 -2.47 20.34 1.38
CA GLU A 154 -3.46 21.31 0.89
C GLU A 154 -4.14 20.78 -0.38
N VAL A 155 -3.39 20.01 -1.16
CA VAL A 155 -3.86 19.32 -2.35
C VAL A 155 -3.60 17.82 -2.17
N ALA A 156 -4.56 17.00 -2.60
CA ALA A 156 -4.40 15.57 -2.65
C ALA A 156 -3.29 15.19 -3.65
N MET A 157 -2.26 14.48 -3.19
CA MET A 157 -1.26 13.91 -4.07
C MET A 157 -1.82 12.67 -4.80
N PRO A 158 -1.79 12.63 -6.15
CA PRO A 158 -2.12 11.45 -6.93
C PRO A 158 -1.35 10.21 -6.49
N LEU A 159 -2.02 9.05 -6.46
CA LEU A 159 -1.39 7.78 -6.05
C LEU A 159 -0.18 7.44 -6.92
N ALA A 160 -0.27 7.63 -8.24
CA ALA A 160 0.83 7.36 -9.16
C ALA A 160 2.05 8.28 -8.94
N GLU A 161 1.82 9.54 -8.60
CA GLU A 161 2.90 10.47 -8.25
C GLU A 161 3.53 10.11 -6.91
N LEU A 162 2.71 9.70 -5.93
CA LEU A 162 3.20 9.23 -4.64
C LEU A 162 4.04 7.94 -4.78
N GLU A 163 3.64 7.03 -5.68
CA GLU A 163 4.44 5.85 -6.06
C GLU A 163 5.78 6.23 -6.69
N LEU A 164 5.83 7.31 -7.48
CA LEU A 164 7.07 7.83 -8.04
C LEU A 164 7.94 8.49 -6.97
N ALA A 165 7.35 9.29 -6.08
CA ALA A 165 8.04 9.92 -4.96
C ALA A 165 8.64 8.89 -3.99
N ALA A 166 7.88 7.85 -3.63
CA ALA A 166 8.35 6.76 -2.79
C ALA A 166 9.63 6.12 -3.39
N ARG A 167 9.63 5.85 -4.69
CA ARG A 167 10.80 5.32 -5.42
C ARG A 167 11.97 6.30 -5.43
N ALA A 168 11.75 7.58 -5.71
CA ALA A 168 12.80 8.62 -5.72
C ALA A 168 13.45 8.82 -4.34
N LEU A 169 12.67 8.60 -3.28
CA LEU A 169 13.08 8.68 -1.88
C LEU A 169 13.64 7.37 -1.32
N GLY A 170 13.57 6.26 -2.07
CA GLY A 170 14.06 4.95 -1.64
C GLY A 170 13.22 4.31 -0.53
N VAL A 171 11.94 4.66 -0.42
CA VAL A 171 11.01 4.11 0.58
C VAL A 171 9.90 3.30 -0.09
N SER A 172 9.32 2.35 0.66
CA SER A 172 8.09 1.66 0.20
C SER A 172 6.90 2.61 0.26
N LEU A 173 5.94 2.47 -0.66
CA LEU A 173 4.66 3.19 -0.60
C LEU A 173 3.92 2.92 0.74
N ASP A 174 4.16 1.77 1.36
CA ASP A 174 3.55 1.38 2.64
C ASP A 174 3.99 2.31 3.80
N ALA A 175 5.01 3.13 3.62
CA ALA A 175 5.37 4.21 4.54
C ALA A 175 4.26 5.28 4.64
N PHE A 176 3.49 5.48 3.57
CA PHE A 176 2.43 6.50 3.49
C PHE A 176 1.03 5.98 3.85
N GLY A 177 0.88 4.65 3.90
CA GLY A 177 -0.39 3.98 4.19
C GLY A 177 -0.94 4.23 5.60
N ASP A 178 -2.25 4.24 5.76
CA ASP A 178 -2.91 4.42 7.05
C ASP A 178 -2.57 3.27 8.01
N ARG A 179 -2.18 3.63 9.25
CA ARG A 179 -1.82 2.67 10.30
C ARG A 179 -2.68 2.83 11.56
N ASP A 180 -3.32 3.99 11.70
CA ASP A 180 -3.88 4.45 12.96
C ASP A 180 -5.40 4.38 12.97
N SER A 181 -6.04 4.47 11.79
CA SER A 181 -7.49 4.34 11.69
C SER A 181 -7.93 2.87 11.53
N HIS A 182 -9.23 2.64 11.70
CA HIS A 182 -9.81 1.32 11.45
C HIS A 182 -9.77 0.93 9.96
N VAL A 183 -9.69 1.90 9.03
CA VAL A 183 -9.51 1.68 7.59
C VAL A 183 -8.11 1.08 7.37
N GLY A 184 -7.07 1.77 7.83
CA GLY A 184 -5.69 1.31 7.75
C GLY A 184 -5.43 -0.03 8.42
N ARG A 185 -5.90 -0.21 9.66
CA ARG A 185 -5.76 -1.48 10.39
C ARG A 185 -6.40 -2.66 9.65
N TRP A 186 -7.54 -2.44 8.98
CA TRP A 186 -8.16 -3.49 8.17
C TRP A 186 -7.27 -3.89 6.99
N HIS A 187 -6.72 -2.91 6.24
CA HIS A 187 -5.79 -3.19 5.14
C HIS A 187 -4.53 -3.92 5.59
N MET A 188 -3.98 -3.53 6.74
CA MET A 188 -2.82 -4.19 7.34
C MET A 188 -3.13 -5.64 7.74
N LEU A 189 -4.26 -5.88 8.41
CA LEU A 189 -4.68 -7.20 8.84
C LEU A 189 -4.88 -8.15 7.65
N GLN A 190 -5.47 -7.67 6.56
CA GLN A 190 -5.63 -8.46 5.34
C GLN A 190 -4.26 -8.82 4.75
N ALA A 191 -3.30 -7.88 4.73
CA ALA A 191 -1.94 -8.14 4.25
C ALA A 191 -1.19 -9.16 5.13
N ASP A 192 -1.36 -9.08 6.45
CA ASP A 192 -0.81 -10.05 7.39
C ASP A 192 -1.40 -11.45 7.17
N PHE A 193 -2.72 -11.52 6.94
CA PHE A 193 -3.41 -12.78 6.69
C PHE A 193 -3.00 -13.43 5.36
N GLU A 194 -2.83 -12.65 4.29
CA GLU A 194 -2.34 -13.17 3.01
C GLU A 194 -0.91 -13.74 3.17
N ARG A 195 0.01 -12.98 3.80
CA ARG A 195 1.36 -13.47 4.12
C ARG A 195 1.35 -14.74 4.97
N PHE A 196 0.49 -14.80 5.97
CA PHE A 196 0.33 -15.99 6.79
C PHE A 196 -0.15 -17.18 5.97
N SER A 197 -1.07 -16.97 5.03
CA SER A 197 -1.62 -18.00 4.16
C SER A 197 -0.59 -18.56 3.17
N GLU A 198 0.42 -17.78 2.79
CA GLU A 198 1.53 -18.21 1.94
C GLU A 198 2.57 -19.09 2.66
N LEU A 199 2.59 -19.12 4.00
CA LEU A 199 3.48 -20.01 4.75
C LEU A 199 3.19 -21.48 4.43
N PRO A 200 4.18 -22.40 4.46
CA PRO A 200 3.92 -23.83 4.26
C PRO A 200 2.89 -24.40 5.23
N ASP A 201 2.08 -25.36 4.78
CA ASP A 201 0.98 -25.95 5.56
C ASP A 201 1.43 -26.44 6.94
N ALA A 202 2.57 -27.13 7.01
CA ALA A 202 3.14 -27.62 8.27
C ALA A 202 3.50 -26.49 9.24
N VAL A 203 3.96 -25.33 8.73
CA VAL A 203 4.26 -24.15 9.54
C VAL A 203 2.97 -23.52 10.04
N ARG A 204 1.96 -23.35 9.18
CA ARG A 204 0.65 -22.81 9.58
C ARG A 204 -0.01 -23.68 10.65
N GLU A 205 0.03 -25.00 10.47
CA GLU A 205 -0.50 -25.96 11.45
C GLU A 205 0.25 -25.87 12.79
N PHE A 206 1.58 -25.75 12.76
CA PHE A 206 2.38 -25.59 13.97
C PHE A 206 2.02 -24.29 14.70
N VAL A 207 1.99 -23.15 13.99
CA VAL A 207 1.74 -21.83 14.59
C VAL A 207 0.32 -21.71 15.13
N ALA A 208 -0.68 -22.34 14.48
CA ALA A 208 -2.08 -22.24 14.87
C ALA A 208 -2.43 -22.98 16.17
N ARG A 209 -1.56 -23.87 16.68
CA ARG A 209 -1.81 -24.62 17.92
C ARG A 209 -1.46 -23.77 19.15
N PRO A 210 -2.41 -23.48 20.06
CA PRO A 210 -2.13 -22.64 21.23
C PRO A 210 -1.01 -23.16 22.13
N ILE A 211 -0.86 -24.49 22.22
CA ILE A 211 0.22 -25.12 23.00
C ILE A 211 1.62 -24.78 22.45
N ASN A 212 1.72 -24.38 21.18
CA ASN A 212 2.98 -24.04 20.56
C ASN A 212 3.45 -22.61 20.83
N LEU A 213 2.63 -21.79 21.53
CA LEU A 213 2.97 -20.41 21.86
C LEU A 213 4.31 -20.29 22.60
N SER A 214 4.60 -21.20 23.53
CA SER A 214 5.87 -21.21 24.27
C SER A 214 7.10 -21.44 23.37
N TYR A 215 6.97 -22.26 22.32
CA TYR A 215 8.02 -22.46 21.32
C TYR A 215 8.23 -21.21 20.48
N LEU A 216 7.14 -20.53 20.09
CA LEU A 216 7.21 -19.28 19.34
C LEU A 216 7.83 -18.16 20.17
N GLU A 217 7.43 -18.02 21.44
CA GLU A 217 8.03 -17.05 22.37
C GLU A 217 9.53 -17.31 22.59
N LEU A 218 9.94 -18.58 22.68
CA LEU A 218 11.36 -18.94 22.75
C LEU A 218 12.08 -18.55 21.46
N ALA A 219 11.54 -18.89 20.30
CA ALA A 219 12.12 -18.53 19.00
C ALA A 219 12.25 -16.99 18.85
N MET A 220 11.25 -16.23 19.28
CA MET A 220 11.27 -14.76 19.28
C MET A 220 12.37 -14.21 20.20
N LYS A 221 12.55 -14.76 21.39
CA LYS A 221 13.64 -14.37 22.30
C LYS A 221 15.00 -14.66 21.67
N LEU A 222 15.19 -15.86 21.11
CA LEU A 222 16.42 -16.25 20.43
C LEU A 222 16.74 -15.31 19.25
N ALA A 223 15.75 -14.95 18.43
CA ALA A 223 15.92 -14.07 17.28
C ALA A 223 16.41 -12.65 17.65
N GLN A 224 16.13 -12.19 18.87
CA GLN A 224 16.58 -10.88 19.36
C GLN A 224 18.00 -10.91 19.96
N MET A 225 18.60 -12.09 20.14
CA MET A 225 19.91 -12.22 20.77
C MET A 225 21.04 -11.87 19.79
N PRO A 226 22.16 -11.31 20.27
CA PRO A 226 23.36 -11.17 19.48
C PRO A 226 23.87 -12.53 18.98
N ALA A 227 24.41 -12.57 17.75
CA ALA A 227 24.86 -13.81 17.12
C ALA A 227 25.88 -14.60 17.97
N GLY A 228 26.73 -13.92 18.74
CA GLY A 228 27.68 -14.56 19.66
C GLY A 228 27.00 -15.35 20.78
N SER A 229 25.91 -14.81 21.35
CA SER A 229 25.14 -15.47 22.41
C SER A 229 24.39 -16.71 21.88
N LEU A 230 23.87 -16.64 20.64
CA LEU A 230 23.26 -17.80 19.99
C LEU A 230 24.26 -18.94 19.75
N ARG A 231 25.51 -18.59 19.39
CA ARG A 231 26.57 -19.58 19.16
C ARG A 231 26.95 -20.31 20.45
N GLN A 232 27.05 -19.60 21.57
CA GLN A 232 27.29 -20.21 22.89
C GLN A 232 26.17 -21.16 23.31
N ILE A 233 24.90 -20.79 23.06
CA ILE A 233 23.76 -21.68 23.33
C ILE A 233 23.86 -22.95 22.47
N ALA A 234 24.20 -22.82 21.18
CA ALA A 234 24.35 -23.96 20.30
C ALA A 234 25.51 -24.89 20.73
N GLU A 235 26.65 -24.33 21.13
CA GLU A 235 27.79 -25.07 21.67
C GLU A 235 27.40 -25.84 22.94
N ALA A 236 26.73 -25.19 23.88
CA ALA A 236 26.25 -25.84 25.11
C ALA A 236 25.23 -26.95 24.84
N LEU A 237 24.33 -26.79 23.86
CA LEU A 237 23.37 -27.83 23.46
C LEU A 237 24.07 -29.04 22.82
N LEU A 238 25.16 -28.82 22.06
CA LEU A 238 25.97 -29.90 21.51
C LEU A 238 26.71 -30.65 22.63
N GLU A 239 27.29 -29.95 23.60
CA GLU A 239 28.01 -30.58 24.73
C GLU A 239 27.12 -31.47 25.61
N ILE A 240 25.81 -31.21 25.69
CA ILE A 240 24.87 -32.05 26.46
C ILE A 240 24.23 -33.18 25.63
N THR A 241 24.41 -33.19 24.31
CA THR A 241 23.85 -34.21 23.41
C THR A 241 24.87 -35.23 22.93
N PHE A 242 26.14 -35.06 23.31
CA PHE A 242 27.26 -36.02 23.13
C PHE A 242 27.78 -36.50 24.49
#